data_AF-A0AAJ0GDC4-F1
#
_entry.id   AF-A0AAJ0GDC4-F1
#
_cell.length_a   1.000
_cell.length_b   1.000
_cell.length_c   1.000
_cell.angle_alpha   90.00
_cell.angle_beta   90.00
_cell.angle_gamma   90.00
#
_symmetry.space_group_name_H-M   'P 1'
#
loop_
_entity.id
_entity.type
_entity.pdbx_description
1 polymer ?
#
loop_
_entity_poly.entity_id
_entity_poly.type
_entity_poly.pdbx_seq_one_letter_code
_entity_poly.pdbx_strand_id
1 'polypeptide(L)'
;MAQTPPKTFLDLPAELRNKIYELVLPSNALITIGGGEASHQPDLTMVNRQFRRETLGLFYARNRLDVRGDDHQRVAIVYTLSPHL
;
A
#
# COMPACT_ATOMS: atom_id res chain seq x y z
N MET A 1 24.13 -17.95 19.75
CA MET A 1 24.67 -16.66 19.26
C MET A 1 23.67 -15.57 19.64
N ALA A 2 24.07 -14.57 20.42
CA ALA A 2 23.17 -13.50 20.84
C ALA A 2 22.83 -12.62 19.63
N GLN A 3 21.56 -12.53 19.26
CA GLN A 3 21.10 -11.64 18.20
C GLN A 3 21.16 -10.20 18.72
N THR A 4 22.00 -9.36 18.10
CA THR A 4 21.98 -7.92 18.37
C THR A 4 20.60 -7.36 18.01
N PRO A 5 19.99 -6.52 18.86
CA PRO A 5 18.67 -5.98 18.59
C PRO A 5 18.69 -5.14 17.30
N PRO A 6 17.61 -5.21 16.48
CA PRO A 6 17.48 -4.41 15.27
C PRO A 6 17.50 -2.93 15.63
N LYS A 7 18.25 -2.12 14.86
CA LYS A 7 18.42 -0.68 15.12
C LYS A 7 17.53 0.17 14.22
N THR A 8 17.17 -0.36 13.05
CA THR A 8 16.34 0.28 12.05
C THR A 8 15.18 -0.62 11.64
N PHE A 9 14.18 -0.04 10.99
CA PHE A 9 13.05 -0.82 10.46
C PHE A 9 13.48 -1.91 9.47
N LEU A 10 14.52 -1.66 8.66
CA LEU A 10 15.00 -2.61 7.66
C LEU A 10 15.84 -3.75 8.26
N ASP A 11 16.29 -3.61 9.51
CA ASP A 11 16.96 -4.68 10.25
C ASP A 11 15.97 -5.75 10.75
N LEU A 12 14.65 -5.44 10.72
CA LEU A 12 13.62 -6.42 11.04
C LEU A 12 13.56 -7.50 9.96
N PRO A 13 13.32 -8.78 10.30
CA PRO A 13 12.98 -9.82 9.33
C PRO A 13 11.79 -9.43 8.44
N ALA A 14 11.77 -9.95 7.22
CA ALA A 14 10.75 -9.61 6.23
C ALA A 14 9.33 -9.94 6.72
N GLU A 15 9.16 -11.02 7.49
CA GLU A 15 7.87 -11.42 8.06
C GLU A 15 7.32 -10.37 9.02
N LEU A 16 8.19 -9.74 9.83
CA LEU A 16 7.77 -8.69 10.76
C LEU A 16 7.46 -7.39 10.02
N ARG A 17 8.25 -7.03 9.00
CA ARG A 17 7.93 -5.87 8.15
C ARG A 17 6.59 -6.05 7.44
N ASN A 18 6.32 -7.24 6.91
CA ASN A 18 5.05 -7.58 6.29
C ASN A 18 3.88 -7.39 7.25
N LYS A 19 3.96 -7.92 8.48
CA LYS A 19 2.92 -7.69 9.49
C LYS A 19 2.66 -6.20 9.77
N ILE A 20 3.71 -5.39 9.79
CA ILE A 20 3.55 -3.93 9.96
C ILE A 20 2.87 -3.33 8.73
N TYR A 21 3.26 -3.70 7.52
CA TYR A 21 2.59 -3.26 6.29
C TYR A 21 1.11 -3.63 6.25
N GLU A 22 0.75 -4.83 6.70
CA GLU A 22 -0.65 -5.28 6.80
C GLU A 22 -1.47 -4.43 7.76
N LEU A 23 -0.85 -3.82 8.78
CA LEU A 23 -1.52 -2.95 9.74
C LEU A 23 -1.69 -1.51 9.23
N VAL A 24 -0.78 -1.01 8.39
CA VAL A 24 -0.73 0.43 8.03
C VAL A 24 -1.18 0.75 6.60
N LEU A 25 -1.10 -0.21 5.68
CA LEU A 25 -1.44 0.01 4.27
C LEU A 25 -2.93 -0.07 3.94
N PRO A 26 -3.75 -0.93 4.57
CA PRO A 26 -5.18 -0.96 4.31
C PRO A 26 -5.87 0.27 4.86
N SER A 27 -6.57 0.99 4.00
CA SER A 27 -7.51 2.04 4.36
C SER A 27 -8.92 1.48 4.39
N ASN A 28 -9.69 1.87 5.40
CA ASN A 28 -11.12 1.55 5.46
C ASN A 28 -11.96 2.40 4.49
N ALA A 29 -11.35 3.40 3.85
CA ALA A 29 -12.00 4.29 2.90
C ALA A 29 -11.67 3.92 1.44
N LEU A 30 -12.55 4.34 0.52
CA LEU A 30 -12.26 4.28 -0.92
C LEU A 30 -11.13 5.25 -1.25
N ILE A 31 -10.06 4.74 -1.85
CA ILE A 31 -8.93 5.55 -2.30
C ILE A 31 -9.15 5.92 -3.76
N THR A 32 -9.16 7.21 -4.07
CA THR A 32 -9.27 7.66 -5.45
C THR A 32 -7.90 7.62 -6.12
N ILE A 33 -7.82 7.01 -7.30
CA ILE A 33 -6.61 6.96 -8.12
C ILE A 33 -6.93 7.50 -9.51
N GLY A 34 -6.22 8.53 -9.93
CA GLY A 34 -6.48 9.22 -11.20
C GLY A 34 -7.49 10.36 -11.07
N GLY A 35 -7.52 11.24 -12.08
CA GLY A 35 -8.06 12.60 -12.00
C GLY A 35 -7.08 13.53 -11.27
N GLY A 36 -6.87 14.75 -11.80
CA GLY A 36 -5.85 15.69 -11.31
C GLY A 36 -5.85 15.97 -9.79
N GLU A 37 -4.74 16.54 -9.30
CA GLU A 37 -4.37 16.88 -7.90
C GLU A 37 -4.55 15.80 -6.80
N ALA A 38 -5.26 14.69 -7.05
CA ALA A 38 -5.67 13.73 -6.02
C ALA A 38 -5.32 12.27 -6.35
N SER A 39 -4.31 12.01 -7.18
CA SER A 39 -3.77 10.66 -7.37
C SER A 39 -3.04 10.21 -6.08
N HIS A 40 -3.74 9.46 -5.23
CA HIS A 40 -3.21 9.08 -3.92
C HIS A 40 -2.34 7.82 -4.01
N GLN A 41 -1.05 8.00 -4.32
CA GLN A 41 -0.02 7.01 -4.04
C GLN A 41 0.45 7.18 -2.59
N PRO A 42 0.42 6.15 -1.72
CA PRO A 42 0.78 6.32 -0.31
C PRO A 42 2.27 6.60 -0.15
N ASP A 43 2.61 7.49 0.77
CA ASP A 43 3.99 7.95 1.04
C ASP A 43 4.97 6.78 1.21
N LEU A 44 4.52 5.69 1.85
CA LEU A 44 5.32 4.49 2.09
C LEU A 44 5.85 3.87 0.79
N THR A 45 5.09 3.93 -0.30
CA THR A 45 5.50 3.42 -1.63
C THR A 45 6.46 4.38 -2.37
N MET A 46 6.73 5.55 -1.80
CA MET A 46 7.57 6.60 -2.37
C MET A 46 8.89 6.80 -1.61
N VAL A 47 9.03 6.27 -0.38
CA VAL A 47 10.22 6.47 0.45
C VAL A 47 11.50 5.95 -0.21
N ASN A 48 11.54 4.67 -0.61
CA ASN A 48 12.68 4.08 -1.32
C ASN A 48 12.27 2.86 -2.17
N ARG A 49 13.22 2.34 -2.97
CA ARG A 49 12.99 1.19 -3.87
C ARG A 49 12.56 -0.09 -3.13
N GLN A 50 13.08 -0.33 -1.92
CA GLN A 50 12.76 -1.51 -1.13
C GLN A 50 11.31 -1.45 -0.62
N PHE A 51 10.94 -0.36 0.06
CA PHE A 51 9.57 -0.16 0.54
C PHE A 51 8.58 -0.19 -0.63
N ARG A 52 8.89 0.48 -1.74
CA ARG A 52 8.04 0.42 -2.94
C ARG A 52 7.80 -1.01 -3.39
N ARG A 53 8.84 -1.83 -3.52
CA ARG A 53 8.70 -3.22 -3.97
C ARG A 53 7.89 -4.07 -2.99
N GLU A 54 8.07 -3.87 -1.69
CA GLU A 54 7.38 -4.65 -0.65
C GLU A 54 5.91 -4.23 -0.47
N THR A 55 5.59 -2.94 -0.61
CA THR A 55 4.29 -2.38 -0.19
C THR A 55 3.32 -2.17 -1.33
N LEU A 56 3.80 -1.96 -2.57
CA LEU A 56 2.95 -1.61 -3.70
C LEU A 56 1.90 -2.70 -4.00
N GLY A 57 2.33 -3.98 -4.00
CA GLY A 57 1.42 -5.10 -4.22
C GLY A 57 0.34 -5.21 -3.13
N LEU A 58 0.74 -5.05 -1.86
CA LEU A 58 -0.19 -5.08 -0.73
C LEU A 58 -1.21 -3.93 -0.80
N PHE A 59 -0.74 -2.72 -1.14
CA PHE A 59 -1.60 -1.55 -1.26
C PHE A 59 -2.68 -1.76 -2.32
N TYR A 60 -2.29 -2.14 -3.54
CA TYR A 60 -3.26 -2.35 -4.63
C TYR A 60 -4.16 -3.57 -4.41
N ALA A 61 -3.69 -4.59 -3.67
CA ALA A 61 -4.49 -5.79 -3.39
C ALA A 61 -5.49 -5.63 -2.24
N ARG A 62 -5.19 -4.81 -1.23
CA ARG A 62 -5.99 -4.71 0.01
C ARG A 62 -6.78 -3.42 0.15
N ASN A 63 -6.66 -2.48 -0.78
CA ASN A 63 -7.44 -1.25 -0.78
C ASN A 63 -8.54 -1.28 -1.84
N ARG A 64 -9.65 -0.61 -1.55
CA ARG A 64 -10.73 -0.37 -2.52
C ARG A 64 -10.41 0.91 -3.27
N LEU A 65 -10.35 0.82 -4.60
CA LEU A 65 -9.82 1.89 -5.44
C LEU A 65 -10.91 2.44 -6.37
N ASP A 66 -11.16 3.74 -6.31
CA ASP A 66 -12.02 4.49 -7.25
C ASP A 66 -11.11 5.08 -8.33
N VAL A 67 -11.08 4.45 -9.51
CA VAL A 67 -10.22 4.87 -10.62
C VAL A 67 -10.96 5.90 -11.45
N ARG A 68 -10.42 7.13 -11.52
CA ARG A 68 -10.99 8.23 -12.31
C ARG A 68 -10.11 8.58 -13.49
N GLY A 69 -10.75 8.92 -14.60
CA GLY A 69 -10.07 9.39 -15.81
C GLY A 69 -9.74 10.88 -15.73
N ASP A 70 -9.03 11.39 -16.74
CA ASP A 70 -8.59 12.79 -16.80
C ASP A 70 -9.76 13.80 -16.78
N ASP A 71 -10.95 13.43 -17.27
CA ASP A 71 -12.16 14.27 -17.23
C ASP A 71 -12.87 14.27 -15.86
N HIS A 72 -12.22 13.78 -14.79
CA HIS A 72 -12.79 13.55 -13.46
C HIS A 72 -14.04 12.65 -13.43
N GLN A 73 -14.42 12.07 -14.58
CA GLN A 73 -15.45 11.05 -14.64
C GLN A 73 -14.95 9.77 -13.98
N ARG A 74 -15.84 9.12 -13.23
CA ARG A 74 -15.59 7.80 -12.67
C ARG A 74 -15.47 6.81 -13.81
N VAL A 75 -14.28 6.23 -13.98
CA VAL A 75 -14.02 5.25 -15.04
C VAL A 75 -14.32 3.85 -14.53
N ALA A 76 -13.94 3.53 -13.29
CA ALA A 76 -14.26 2.25 -12.66
C ALA A 76 -14.13 2.31 -11.14
N ILE A 77 -15.02 1.62 -10.41
CA ILE A 77 -14.75 1.21 -9.02
C ILE A 77 -14.14 -0.17 -9.09
N VAL A 78 -12.85 -0.27 -8.76
CA VAL A 78 -12.15 -1.54 -8.69
C VAL A 78 -12.31 -2.07 -7.27
N TYR A 79 -13.27 -3.00 -7.12
CA TYR A 79 -13.30 -3.86 -5.95
C TYR A 79 -12.20 -4.90 -6.13
N THR A 80 -11.09 -4.70 -5.42
CA THR A 80 -10.18 -5.82 -5.19
C THR A 80 -10.94 -6.79 -4.30
N LEU A 81 -11.29 -7.94 -4.87
CA LEU A 81 -11.82 -9.07 -4.12
C LEU A 81 -10.73 -9.42 -3.10
N SER A 82 -10.88 -8.97 -1.86
CA SER A 82 -10.12 -9.52 -0.75
C SER A 82 -10.50 -11.01 -0.70
N PRO A 83 -9.56 -11.94 -0.96
CA PRO A 83 -9.82 -13.32 -0.61
C PRO A 83 -9.77 -13.34 0.91
N HIS A 84 -10.93 -13.45 1.55
CA HIS A 84 -10.98 -13.90 2.93
C HIS A 84 -10.46 -15.33 2.96
N LEU A 85 -9.21 -15.49 3.38
CA LEU A 85 -8.59 -16.75 3.81
C LEU A 85 -7.54 -16.45 4.86
#